data_AF-A0A2V7C569-F1
#
_entry.id   AF-A0A2V7C569-F1
#
_cell.length_a   1.000
_cell.length_b   1.000
_cell.length_c   1.000
_cell.angle_alpha   90.00
_cell.angle_beta   90.00
_cell.angle_gamma   90.00
#
_symmetry.space_group_name_H-M   'P 1'
#
loop_
_entity.id
_entity.type
_entity.pdbx_description
1 polymer ?
#
loop_
_entity_poly.entity_id
_entity_poly.type
_entity_poly.pdbx_seq_one_letter_code
_entity_poly.pdbx_strand_id
1 'polypeptide(L)' 'MTLEATPYPEINAVLHELRSGAQAIRGRQLVGVYLDGSLAIGGFEPDRSDIDFVMVTEGEYSVNVNAPNARASEHLLA' A
#
# COMPACT_ATOMS: atom_id res chain seq x y z
N MET A 1 -10.60 -17.15 9.88
CA MET A 1 -9.45 -17.43 9.01
C MET A 1 -9.00 -16.09 8.47
N THR A 2 -7.85 -15.59 8.88
CA THR A 2 -7.23 -14.43 8.23
C THR A 2 -6.64 -14.95 6.93
N LEU A 3 -7.12 -14.45 5.79
CA LEU A 3 -6.48 -14.75 4.52
C LEU A 3 -5.22 -13.90 4.46
N GLU A 4 -4.06 -14.55 4.49
CA GLU A 4 -2.78 -13.88 4.32
C GLU A 4 -2.64 -13.43 2.87
N ALA A 5 -2.25 -12.17 2.66
CA ALA A 5 -2.16 -11.57 1.33
C ALA A 5 -1.00 -12.13 0.51
N THR A 6 0.05 -12.62 1.17
CA THR A 6 1.27 -13.14 0.55
C THR A 6 1.77 -14.40 1.29
N PRO A 7 2.65 -15.20 0.67
CA PRO A 7 3.34 -16.29 1.34
C PRO A 7 4.40 -15.85 2.37
N TYR A 8 4.69 -14.55 2.47
CA TYR A 8 5.77 -14.01 3.29
C TYR A 8 5.22 -13.39 4.58
N PRO A 9 5.38 -14.05 5.75
CA PRO A 9 4.78 -13.61 7.01
C PRO A 9 5.20 -12.20 7.42
N GLU A 10 6.46 -11.84 7.20
CA GLU A 10 7.02 -10.54 7.55
C GLU A 10 6.39 -9.43 6.71
N ILE A 11 6.13 -9.69 5.43
CA ILE A 11 5.46 -8.74 4.54
C ILE A 11 4.01 -8.58 4.97
N ASN A 12 3.31 -9.66 5.31
CA ASN A 12 1.94 -9.56 5.78
C ASN A 12 1.83 -8.74 7.07
N ALA A 13 2.81 -8.83 7.98
CA ALA A 13 2.86 -8.00 9.17
C ALA A 13 2.96 -6.50 8.82
N VAL A 14 3.83 -6.13 7.88
CA VAL A 14 3.94 -4.75 7.38
C VAL A 14 2.64 -4.28 6.72
N LEU A 15 2.03 -5.11 5.87
CA LEU A 15 0.75 -4.78 5.22
C LEU A 15 -0.37 -4.58 6.24
N HIS A 16 -0.39 -5.37 7.33
CA HIS A 16 -1.32 -5.20 8.42
C HIS A 16 -1.12 -3.89 9.18
N GLU A 17 0.13 -3.52 9.48
CA GLU A 17 0.44 -2.25 10.13
C GLU A 17 0.05 -1.06 9.24
N LEU A 18 0.40 -1.13 7.95
CA LEU A 18 0.10 -0.08 6.97
C LEU A 18 -1.41 0.12 6.80
N ARG A 19 -2.17 -0.97 6.64
CA ARG A 19 -3.64 -0.92 6.55
C ARG A 19 -4.24 -0.35 7.83
N SER A 20 -3.76 -0.80 9.00
CA SER A 20 -4.27 -0.34 10.29
C SER A 20 -4.02 1.16 10.51
N GLY A 21 -2.81 1.63 10.18
CA GLY A 21 -2.46 3.05 10.26
C GLY A 21 -3.28 3.91 9.30
N ALA A 22 -3.42 3.47 8.05
CA ALA A 22 -4.24 4.15 7.06
C ALA A 22 -5.72 4.23 7.47
N GLN A 23 -6.26 3.13 7.99
CA GLN A 23 -7.62 3.06 8.51
C GLN A 23 -7.81 3.99 9.72
N ALA A 24 -6.79 4.14 10.58
CA ALA A 24 -6.85 5.06 11.71
C ALA A 24 -6.84 6.53 11.26
N ILE A 25 -6.11 6.86 10.19
CA ILE A 25 -6.03 8.23 9.66
C ILE A 25 -7.29 8.62 8.87
N ARG A 26 -7.79 7.71 8.01
CA ARG A 26 -8.87 8.01 7.03
C ARG A 26 -10.21 7.39 7.37
N GLY A 27 -10.29 6.53 8.38
CA GLY A 27 -11.53 5.91 8.82
C GLY A 27 -12.28 5.24 7.67
N ARG A 28 -13.58 5.51 7.58
CA ARG A 28 -14.46 4.93 6.55
C ARG A 28 -14.14 5.37 5.11
N GLN A 29 -13.24 6.33 4.92
CA GLN A 29 -12.79 6.73 3.58
C GLN A 29 -11.78 5.76 2.98
N LEU A 30 -11.13 4.87 3.76
CA LEU A 30 -10.26 3.85 3.17
C LEU A 30 -11.13 2.75 2.55
N VAL A 31 -11.08 2.63 1.21
CA VAL A 31 -11.78 1.57 0.47
C VAL A 31 -10.97 0.28 0.50
N GLY A 32 -9.66 0.39 0.28
CA GLY A 32 -8.79 -0.77 0.22
C GLY A 32 -7.32 -0.43 0.02
N VAL A 33 -6.49 -1.44 0.26
CA VAL A 33 -5.06 -1.45 -0.04
C VAL A 33 -4.81 -2.64 -0.95
N TYR A 34 -4.16 -2.41 -2.09
CA TYR A 34 -3.93 -3.40 -3.13
C TYR A 34 -2.43 -3.52 -3.38
N LEU A 35 -1.94 -4.75 -3.51
CA LEU A 35 -0.57 -5.00 -3.94
C LEU A 35 -0.43 -4.75 -5.43
N ASP A 36 0.74 -4.24 -5.82
CA ASP A 36 1.14 -4.07 -7.21
C ASP A 36 2.57 -4.64 -7.41
N GLY A 37 3.10 -4.49 -8.62
CA GLY A 37 4.48 -4.81 -8.93
C GLY A 37 4.80 -6.29 -8.79
N SER A 38 6.09 -6.57 -8.54
CA SER A 38 6.65 -7.92 -8.57
C SER A 38 5.96 -8.91 -7.61
N LEU A 39 5.51 -8.43 -6.45
CA LEU A 39 4.80 -9.22 -5.44
C LEU A 39 3.39 -9.63 -5.87
N ALA A 40 2.70 -8.77 -6.64
CA ALA A 40 1.37 -9.08 -7.16
C ALA A 40 1.42 -10.01 -8.38
N ILE A 41 2.43 -9.87 -9.25
CA ILE A 41 2.51 -10.59 -10.53
C ILE A 41 3.34 -11.88 -10.50
N GLY A 42 3.95 -12.22 -9.36
CA GLY A 42 4.70 -13.47 -9.16
C GLY A 42 6.19 -13.42 -9.52
N GLY A 43 6.80 -12.23 -9.50
CA GLY A 43 8.23 -12.00 -9.77
C GLY A 43 9.03 -11.47 -8.58
N PHE A 44 8.52 -11.64 -7.36
CA PHE A 44 9.14 -11.09 -6.15
C PHE A 44 10.42 -11.84 -5.75
N GLU A 45 11.50 -11.08 -5.55
CA GLU A 45 12.78 -11.56 -5.04
C GLU A 45 13.01 -10.95 -3.64
N PRO A 46 12.95 -11.75 -2.54
CA PRO A 46 12.96 -11.21 -1.17
C PRO A 46 14.11 -10.26 -0.82
N ASP A 47 15.28 -10.45 -1.43
CA ASP A 47 16.48 -9.66 -1.14
C ASP A 47 16.67 -8.47 -2.09
N ARG A 48 15.80 -8.31 -3.09
CA ARG A 48 16.00 -7.35 -4.20
C ARG A 48 14.77 -6.55 -4.59
N SER A 49 13.58 -7.10 -4.37
CA SER A 49 12.31 -6.48 -4.73
C SER A 49 11.81 -5.58 -3.60
N ASP A 50 11.36 -4.40 -3.97
CA ASP A 50 10.55 -3.54 -3.11
C ASP A 50 9.11 -4.07 -2.98
N ILE A 51 8.31 -3.46 -2.10
CA ILE A 51 6.89 -3.78 -1.91
C ILE A 51 6.04 -2.62 -2.43
N ASP A 52 5.42 -2.81 -3.59
CA ASP A 52 4.54 -1.83 -4.21
C ASP A 52 3.08 -2.03 -3.78
N PHE A 53 2.39 -0.93 -3.46
CA PHE A 53 0.97 -0.95 -3.13
C PHE A 53 0.26 0.34 -3.52
N VAL A 54 -1.05 0.22 -3.76
CA VAL A 54 -1.96 1.34 -4.03
C VAL A 54 -3.02 1.40 -2.95
N MET A 55 -3.29 2.62 -2.46
CA MET A 55 -4.35 2.89 -1.49
C MET A 55 -5.49 3.63 -2.18
N VAL A 56 -6.68 3.06 -2.11
CA VAL A 56 -7.89 3.68 -2.67
C VAL A 56 -8.70 4.28 -1.54
N THR A 57 -9.03 5.57 -1.65
CA THR A 57 -9.88 6.27 -0.69
C THR A 57 -11.09 6.91 -1.37
N GLU A 58 -12.22 6.94 -0.66
CA GLU A 58 -13.39 7.73 -1.02
C GLU A 58 -13.19 9.20 -0.62
N GLY A 59 -13.62 10.11 -1.52
CA GLY A 59 -13.54 11.56 -1.33
C GLY A 59 -12.32 12.20 -2.01
N GLU A 60 -12.33 13.52 -2.09
CA GLU A 60 -11.23 14.27 -2.70
C GLU A 60 -10.01 14.30 -1.79
N TYR A 61 -8.85 13.99 -2.38
CA TYR A 61 -7.56 14.17 -1.73
C TYR A 61 -7.02 15.55 -2.09
N SER A 62 -7.04 16.48 -1.13
CA SER A 62 -6.27 17.72 -1.25
C SER A 62 -4.80 17.44 -0.98
N VAL A 63 -3.98 17.50 -2.02
CA VAL A 63 -2.52 17.34 -1.90
C VAL A 63 -1.96 18.55 -1.18
N ASN A 64 -1.51 18.35 0.06
CA ASN A 64 -0.59 19.31 0.68
C ASN A 64 0.82 19.01 0.17
N VAL A 65 1.32 19.81 -0.76
CA VAL A 65 2.66 19.67 -1.35
C VAL A 65 3.81 19.80 -0.34
N ASN A 66 3.53 20.29 0.87
CA ASN A 66 4.49 20.40 1.97
C ASN A 66 4.33 19.27 3.02
N ALA A 67 3.39 18.34 2.82
CA ALA A 67 3.29 17.18 3.70
C ALA A 67 4.49 16.25 3.45
N PRO A 68 5.08 15.66 4.50
CA PRO A 68 6.28 14.82 4.38
C PRO A 68 6.11 13.61 3.44
N ASN A 69 4.86 13.24 3.09
CA ASN A 69 4.52 12.07 2.29
C ASN A 69 3.98 12.43 0.87
N ALA A 70 4.13 13.67 0.41
CA ALA A 70 3.52 14.16 -0.83
C ALA A 70 4.12 13.58 -2.15
N ARG A 71 5.17 12.76 -2.09
CA ARG A 71 5.91 12.26 -3.27
C ARG A 71 5.43 10.92 -3.85
N ALA A 72 4.28 10.39 -3.42
CA ALA A 72 3.83 9.07 -3.85
C ALA A 72 3.31 8.98 -5.31
N SER A 73 3.36 10.06 -6.11
CA SER A 73 2.59 10.17 -7.36
C SER A 73 3.38 10.12 -8.67
N GLU A 74 4.68 9.81 -8.68
CA GLU A 74 5.50 9.96 -9.91
C GLU A 74 5.69 8.70 -10.77
N HIS A 75 5.25 7.50 -10.37
CA HIS A 75 5.59 6.27 -11.10
C HIS A 75 4.45 5.51 -11.80
N LEU A 76 3.20 5.99 -11.77
CA LEU A 76 2.06 5.22 -12.33
C LEU A 76 1.73 5.50 -13.81
N LEU A 77 2.56 6.24 -14.54
CA LEU A 77 2.37 6.51 -15.97
C LEU A 77 3.70 6.40 -16.72
N ALA A 78 4.04 5.18 -17.13
CA ALA A 78 4.99 4.89 -18.20
C ALA A 78 4.52 3.67 -19.00
#